data_AF-A0A0F9M356-F1
#
_entry.id   AF-A0A0F9M356-F1
#
_cell.length_a   1.000
_cell.length_b   1.000
_cell.length_c   1.000
_cell.angle_alpha   90.00
_cell.angle_beta   90.00
_cell.angle_gamma   90.00
#
_symmetry.space_group_name_H-M   'P 1'
#
loop_
_entity.id
_entity.type
_entity.pdbx_description
1 polymer ?
#
loop_
_entity_poly.entity_id
_entity_poly.type
_entity_poly.pdbx_seq_one_letter_code
_entity_poly.pdbx_strand_id
1 'polypeptide(L)' 'MNPSEYALTRLRRLIRTRREKAGELNEAGIRLLDHAIYSTYCDAVDLGAGDEARECLDAAAVTG' A
#
# COMPACT_ATOMS: atom_id res chain seq x y z
N MET A 1 -13.52 -13.40 2.74
CA MET A 1 -12.75 -12.17 2.88
C MET A 1 -13.72 -11.01 2.73
N ASN A 2 -13.82 -10.14 3.74
CA ASN A 2 -14.65 -8.94 3.66
C ASN A 2 -13.94 -7.84 2.82
N PRO A 3 -14.62 -6.74 2.47
CA PRO A 3 -14.02 -5.70 1.65
C PRO A 3 -12.76 -5.05 2.26
N SER A 4 -12.74 -4.81 3.58
CA SER A 4 -11.58 -4.19 4.23
C SER A 4 -10.37 -5.13 4.24
N GLU A 5 -10.56 -6.42 4.48
CA GLU A 5 -9.50 -7.44 4.37
C GLU A 5 -8.91 -7.51 2.95
N TYR A 6 -9.74 -7.34 1.91
CA TYR A 6 -9.26 -7.27 0.52
C TYR A 6 -8.42 -6.02 0.29
N ALA A 7 -8.87 -4.86 0.75
CA ALA A 7 -8.14 -3.59 0.64
C ALA A 7 -6.78 -3.67 1.36
N LEU A 8 -6.73 -4.21 2.58
CA LEU A 8 -5.49 -4.41 3.34
C LEU A 8 -4.53 -5.39 2.64
N THR A 9 -5.05 -6.49 2.07
CA THR A 9 -4.23 -7.45 1.31
C THR A 9 -3.62 -6.80 0.08
N ARG A 10 -4.41 -6.00 -0.65
CA ARG A 10 -3.95 -5.23 -1.81
C ARG A 10 -2.90 -4.20 -1.40
N LEU A 11 -3.11 -3.46 -0.32
CA LEU A 11 -2.20 -2.45 0.20
C LEU A 11 -0.82 -3.06 0.50
N ARG A 12 -0.79 -4.16 1.26
CA ARG A 12 0.45 -4.90 1.57
C ARG A 12 1.20 -5.35 0.31
N ARG A 13 0.46 -5.85 -0.69
CA ARG A 13 1.06 -6.27 -1.97
C ARG A 13 1.70 -5.09 -2.70
N LEU A 14 1.01 -3.96 -2.78
CA LEU A 14 1.51 -2.76 -3.47
C LEU A 14 2.76 -2.19 -2.78
N ILE A 15 2.74 -2.09 -1.45
CA ILE A 15 3.89 -1.68 -0.64
C ILE A 15 5.09 -2.58 -0.90
N ARG A 16 4.89 -3.92 -0.89
CA ARG A 16 5.96 -4.88 -1.17
C ARG A 16 6.50 -4.70 -2.59
N THR A 17 5.63 -4.60 -3.60
CA THR A 17 6.05 -4.37 -4.99
C THR A 17 6.83 -3.07 -5.15
N ARG A 18 6.40 -1.99 -4.49
CA ARG A 18 7.08 -0.70 -4.50
C ARG A 18 8.50 -0.75 -3.96
N ARG A 19 8.79 -1.65 -3.02
CA ARG A 19 10.13 -1.90 -2.46
C ARG A 19 10.96 -2.79 -3.36
N GLU A 20 10.42 -3.96 -3.69
CA GLU A 20 11.12 -4.98 -4.50
C GLU A 20 11.48 -4.47 -5.89
N LYS A 21 10.66 -3.59 -6.47
CA LYS A 21 10.83 -3.06 -7.82
C LYS A 21 11.39 -1.63 -7.86
N ALA A 22 11.77 -1.05 -6.72
CA ALA A 22 12.25 0.33 -6.66
C ALA A 22 13.45 0.58 -7.59
N GLY A 23 14.40 -0.35 -7.66
CA GLY A 23 15.59 -0.25 -8.51
C GLY A 23 15.37 -0.62 -9.98
N GLU A 24 14.22 -1.21 -10.31
CA GLU A 24 13.88 -1.65 -11.68
C GLU A 24 12.95 -0.64 -12.40
N LEU A 25 12.25 0.20 -11.63
CA LEU A 25 11.25 1.13 -12.16
C LEU A 25 11.85 2.51 -12.40
N ASN A 26 11.37 3.16 -13.48
CA ASN A 26 11.59 4.58 -13.67
C ASN A 26 10.66 5.41 -12.76
N GLU A 27 10.90 6.72 -12.71
CA GLU A 27 10.13 7.64 -11.86
C GLU A 27 8.62 7.57 -12.09
N ALA A 28 8.17 7.39 -13.33
CA ALA A 28 6.74 7.26 -13.63
C ALA A 28 6.14 5.99 -13.02
N GLY A 29 6.84 4.85 -13.11
CA GLY A 29 6.42 3.59 -12.50
C GLY A 29 6.33 3.69 -10.98
N ILE A 30 7.28 4.41 -10.36
CA ILE A 30 7.27 4.71 -8.93
C ILE A 30 6.04 5.54 -8.55
N ARG A 31 5.76 6.64 -9.26
CA ARG A 31 4.60 7.50 -8.99
C ARG A 31 3.27 6.77 -9.13
N LEU A 32 3.15 5.87 -10.11
CA LEU A 32 1.94 5.05 -10.29
C LEU A 32 1.72 4.09 -9.12
N LEU A 33 2.78 3.49 -8.60
CA LEU A 33 2.69 2.64 -7.40
C LEU A 33 2.34 3.45 -6.16
N ASP A 34 2.95 4.62 -5.96
CA ASP A 34 2.65 5.50 -4.83
C ASP A 34 1.18 5.94 -4.86
N HIS A 35 0.64 6.29 -6.04
CA HIS A 35 -0.78 6.60 -6.19
C HIS A 35 -1.67 5.40 -5.89
N ALA A 36 -1.32 4.20 -6.36
CA ALA A 36 -2.10 2.99 -6.10
C ALA A 36 -2.10 2.61 -4.61
N ILE A 37 -0.98 2.80 -3.91
CA ILE A 37 -0.86 2.64 -2.45
C ILE A 37 -1.79 3.63 -1.76
N TYR A 38 -1.71 4.92 -2.12
CA TYR A 38 -2.53 5.96 -1.52
C TYR A 38 -4.03 5.70 -1.71
N SER A 39 -4.49 5.39 -2.93
CA SER A 39 -5.91 5.14 -3.17
C SER A 39 -6.40 3.90 -2.43
N THR A 40 -5.58 2.83 -2.36
CA THR A 40 -5.95 1.61 -1.62
C THR A 40 -5.96 1.84 -0.11
N TYR A 41 -5.11 2.73 0.41
CA TYR A 41 -5.16 3.19 1.80
C TYR A 41 -6.48 3.92 2.08
N CYS A 42 -6.90 4.85 1.22
CA CYS A 42 -8.20 5.52 1.33
C CYS A 42 -9.36 4.51 1.31
N ASP A 43 -9.34 3.54 0.40
CA ASP A 43 -10.36 2.48 0.35
C ASP A 43 -10.44 1.72 1.69
N ALA A 44 -9.29 1.37 2.28
CA ALA A 44 -9.25 0.69 3.58
C ALA A 44 -9.81 1.57 4.72
N VAL A 45 -9.52 2.87 4.71
CA VAL A 45 -10.07 3.84 5.68
C VAL A 45 -11.59 3.94 5.54
N ASP A 46 -12.10 4.09 4.32
CA ASP A 46 -13.54 4.20 4.05
C ASP A 46 -14.29 2.91 4.42
N LEU A 47 -13.61 1.77 4.38
CA LEU A 47 -14.13 0.47 4.81
C LEU A 47 -13.94 0.19 6.31
N GLY A 48 -13.43 1.15 7.09
CA GLY A 48 -13.30 1.07 8.54
C GLY A 48 -12.05 0.37 9.06
N ALA A 49 -11.04 0.12 8.21
CA ALA A 49 -9.77 -0.51 8.57
C ALA A 49 -8.59 0.48 8.53
N GLY A 50 -8.82 1.71 8.99
CA GLY A 50 -7.83 2.79 8.90
C GLY A 50 -6.60 2.57 9.77
N ASP A 51 -6.76 1.96 10.95
CA ASP A 51 -5.66 1.67 11.87
C ASP A 51 -4.75 0.57 11.30
N GLU A 52 -5.33 -0.53 10.82
CA GLU A 52 -4.57 -1.62 10.18
C GLU A 52 -3.89 -1.15 8.88
N ALA A 53 -4.53 -0.24 8.14
CA ALA A 53 -3.95 0.35 6.95
C ALA A 53 -2.74 1.24 7.29
N ARG A 54 -2.80 1.99 8.40
CA ARG A 54 -1.68 2.80 8.90
C ARG A 54 -0.54 1.92 9.37
N GLU A 55 -0.83 0.85 10.12
CA GLU A 55 0.19 -0.13 10.54
C GLU A 55 0.95 -0.72 9.35
N CYS A 56 0.27 -0.96 8.23
CA CYS A 56 0.93 -1.43 7.00
C CYS A 56 1.96 -0.43 6.46
N LEU A 57 1.68 0.87 6.54
CA LEU A 57 2.59 1.93 6.09
C LEU A 57 3.74 2.13 7.09
N ASP A 58 3.47 2.10 8.40
CA ASP A 58 4.49 2.26 9.44
C ASP A 58 5.49 1.09 9.41
N ALA A 59 5.01 -0.15 9.28
CA ALA A 59 5.86 -1.31 9.06
C ALA A 59 6.74 -1.16 7.80
N ALA A 60 6.22 -0.43 6.80
CA ALA A 60 6.94 -0.12 5.58
C ALA A 60 7.93 1.06 5.69
N ALA A 61 7.83 1.89 6.72
CA ALA A 61 8.82 2.94 6.98
C ALA A 61 10.02 2.38 7.74
N VAL A 62 9.80 1.44 8.67
CA VAL A 62 10.83 0.88 9.56
C VAL A 62 11.79 -0.08 8.83
N THR A 63 11.38 -0.66 7.70
CA THR A 63 12.19 -1.62 6.93
C THR A 63 12.80 -1.04 5.64
N GLY A 64 12.88 0.29 5.53
CA GLY A 64 13.44 1.03 4.41
C GLY A 64 14.82 1.62 4.69
#